data_AF-A0A3S2AMG7-F1
#
_entry.id   AF-A0A3S2AMG7-F1
#
_cell.length_a   1.000
_cell.length_b   1.000
_cell.length_c   1.000
_cell.angle_alpha   90.00
_cell.angle_beta   90.00
_cell.angle_gamma   90.00
#
_symmetry.space_group_name_H-M   'P 1'
#
loop_
_entity.id
_entity.type
_entity.pdbx_description
1 polymer ?
#
loop_
_entity_poly.entity_id
_entity_poly.type
_entity_poly.pdbx_seq_one_letter_code
_entity_poly.pdbx_strand_id
1 'polypeptide(L)'
;MIFLAFSLSFVLLLITVLHVYWGLGGIWPGQDAASCARAVVGFRGVDEMPTPFASFAVAACLCLATLWPLALMAVFASPFPKEGLAATSLLIGLVFLGRGIAGFTPWWRRLTPEQPFA
;
A
#
# COMPACT_ATOMS: atom_id res chain seq x y z
N MET A 1 -17.87 -3.50 13.75
CA MET A 1 -17.02 -4.45 13.00
C MET A 1 -17.24 -4.36 11.49
N ILE A 2 -18.48 -4.49 10.98
CA ILE A 2 -18.75 -4.38 9.53
C ILE A 2 -18.32 -3.04 8.92
N PHE A 3 -18.65 -1.91 9.57
CA PHE A 3 -18.23 -0.57 9.12
C PHE A 3 -16.71 -0.45 9.01
N LEU A 4 -15.96 -0.95 10.00
CA LEU A 4 -14.51 -0.95 9.98
C LEU A 4 -13.95 -1.77 8.81
N ALA A 5 -14.53 -2.94 8.53
CA ALA A 5 -14.12 -3.77 7.40
C ALA A 5 -14.31 -3.04 6.06
N PHE A 6 -15.45 -2.38 5.86
CA PHE A 6 -15.69 -1.57 4.66
C PHE A 6 -14.74 -0.37 4.58
N SER A 7 -14.53 0.36 5.67
CA SER A 7 -13.60 1.51 5.69
C SER A 7 -12.17 1.09 5.36
N LEU A 8 -11.67 0.01 5.96
CA LEU A 8 -10.32 -0.51 5.67
C LEU A 8 -10.20 -0.96 4.21
N SER A 9 -11.18 -1.70 3.71
CA SER A 9 -11.19 -2.17 2.33
C SER A 9 -11.26 -1.01 1.35
N PHE A 10 -12.05 0.01 1.65
CA PHE A 10 -12.15 1.22 0.84
C PHE A 10 -10.81 1.97 0.78
N VAL A 11 -10.13 2.16 1.92
CA VAL A 11 -8.81 2.82 1.96
C VAL A 11 -7.78 2.01 1.17
N LEU A 12 -7.72 0.69 1.34
CA LEU A 12 -6.79 -0.16 0.57
C LEU A 12 -7.09 -0.13 -0.93
N LEU A 13 -8.37 -0.06 -1.31
CA LEU A 13 -8.78 0.09 -2.71
C LEU A 13 -8.31 1.44 -3.29
N LEU A 14 -8.45 2.55 -2.55
CA LEU A 14 -7.94 3.85 -2.99
C LEU A 14 -6.43 3.82 -3.21
N ILE A 15 -5.67 3.20 -2.30
CA ILE A 15 -4.22 3.04 -2.44
C ILE A 15 -3.89 2.15 -3.65
N THR A 16 -4.69 1.11 -3.90
CA THR A 16 -4.53 0.24 -5.08
C THR A 16 -4.71 1.01 -6.37
N VAL A 17 -5.76 1.83 -6.48
CA VAL A 17 -6.02 2.69 -7.64
C VAL A 17 -4.87 3.65 -7.87
N LEU A 18 -4.31 4.22 -6.80
CA LEU A 18 -3.17 5.11 -6.90
C LEU A 18 -1.91 4.41 -7.45
N HIS A 19 -1.66 3.15 -7.04
CA HIS A 19 -0.57 2.36 -7.61
C HIS A 19 -0.80 2.01 -9.08
N VAL A 20 -2.03 1.71 -9.48
CA VAL A 20 -2.37 1.50 -10.90
C VAL A 20 -2.14 2.79 -11.70
N TYR A 21 -2.60 3.94 -11.17
CA TYR A 21 -2.37 5.25 -11.78
C TYR A 21 -0.88 5.53 -11.96
N TRP A 22 -0.06 5.25 -10.96
CA TRP A 22 1.39 5.36 -11.06
C TRP A 22 2.00 4.37 -12.05
N GLY A 23 1.52 3.13 -12.09
CA GLY A 23 1.95 2.14 -13.09
C GLY A 23 1.65 2.56 -14.53
N LEU A 24 0.65 3.42 -14.74
CA LEU A 24 0.29 3.99 -16.04
C LEU A 24 1.03 5.30 -16.37
N GLY A 25 1.94 5.76 -15.50
CA GLY A 25 2.71 7.00 -15.71
C GLY A 25 2.11 8.25 -15.08
N GLY A 26 1.22 8.10 -14.11
CA GLY A 26 0.65 9.22 -13.37
C GLY A 26 1.67 10.02 -12.55
N ILE A 27 1.55 11.34 -12.52
CA ILE A 27 2.55 12.25 -11.90
C ILE A 27 2.11 12.88 -10.58
N TRP A 28 0.87 12.65 -10.14
CA TRP A 28 0.40 13.14 -8.84
C TRP A 28 1.09 12.39 -7.69
N PRO A 29 1.56 13.06 -6.61
CA PRO A 29 1.28 14.44 -6.20
C PRO A 29 2.27 15.50 -6.70
N GLY A 30 3.18 15.15 -7.62
CA GLY A 30 4.17 16.06 -8.20
C GLY A 30 3.69 16.80 -9.45
N GLN A 31 4.57 17.64 -9.99
CA GLN A 31 4.37 18.33 -11.29
C GLN A 31 5.12 17.68 -12.45
N ASP A 32 6.11 16.84 -12.13
CA ASP A 32 6.90 16.06 -13.06
C ASP A 32 7.22 14.67 -12.44
N ALA A 33 7.75 13.75 -13.24
CA ALA A 33 8.05 12.39 -12.79
C ALA A 33 9.06 12.34 -11.64
N ALA A 34 10.03 13.27 -11.61
CA ALA A 34 11.05 13.33 -10.57
C ALA A 34 10.47 13.84 -9.24
N SER A 35 9.65 14.89 -9.30
CA SER A 35 8.88 15.45 -8.18
C SER A 35 7.91 14.43 -7.62
N CYS A 36 7.23 13.65 -8.48
CA CYS A 36 6.38 12.54 -8.08
C CYS A 36 7.21 11.45 -7.37
N ALA A 37 8.33 11.03 -7.95
CA ALA A 37 9.19 10.00 -7.38
C ALA A 37 9.74 10.41 -6.01
N ARG A 38 10.18 11.67 -5.85
CA ARG A 38 10.62 12.21 -4.55
C ARG A 38 9.49 12.21 -3.53
N ALA A 39 8.30 12.67 -3.90
CA ALA A 39 7.17 12.77 -2.99
C ALA A 39 6.56 11.41 -2.59
N VAL A 40 6.62 10.41 -3.48
CA VAL A 40 6.01 9.08 -3.26
C VAL A 40 6.99 8.08 -2.66
N VAL A 41 8.24 8.10 -3.12
CA VAL A 41 9.23 7.07 -2.80
C VAL A 41 10.27 7.60 -1.80
N GLY A 42 10.68 8.87 -1.94
CA GLY A 42 11.53 9.56 -0.97
C GLY A 42 13.02 9.22 -1.01
N PHE A 43 13.46 8.25 -1.83
CA PHE A 43 14.87 7.82 -1.86
C PHE A 43 15.80 8.94 -2.37
N ARG A 44 17.02 8.96 -1.83
CA ARG A 44 18.06 9.93 -2.23
C ARG A 44 18.40 9.80 -3.71
N GLY A 45 18.28 10.90 -4.46
CA GLY A 45 18.62 10.94 -5.88
C GLY A 45 17.63 10.19 -6.77
N VAL A 46 16.38 10.03 -6.32
CA VAL A 46 15.33 9.47 -7.16
C VAL A 46 14.83 10.54 -8.14
N ASP A 47 15.19 10.37 -9.41
CA ASP A 47 14.83 11.31 -10.48
C ASP A 47 13.79 10.72 -11.45
N GLU A 48 13.55 9.41 -11.35
CA GLU A 48 12.55 8.70 -12.15
C GLU A 48 11.63 7.88 -11.27
N MET A 49 10.40 7.72 -11.77
CA MET A 49 9.39 6.92 -11.10
C MET A 49 9.79 5.43 -11.12
N PRO A 50 9.48 4.66 -10.07
CA PRO A 50 9.73 3.22 -10.06
C PRO A 50 9.12 2.53 -11.28
N THR A 51 9.70 1.40 -11.68
CA THR A 51 9.23 0.66 -12.86
C THR A 51 7.73 0.37 -12.73
N PRO A 52 6.95 0.49 -13.83
CA PRO A 52 5.52 0.18 -13.84
C PRO A 52 5.19 -1.18 -13.21
N PHE A 53 6.07 -2.16 -13.43
CA PHE A 53 5.94 -3.50 -12.86
C PHE A 53 5.91 -3.50 -11.33
N ALA A 54 6.76 -2.70 -10.67
CA ALA A 54 6.75 -2.59 -9.21
C ALA A 54 5.41 -2.03 -8.70
N SER A 55 4.89 -0.99 -9.35
CA SER A 55 3.58 -0.42 -8.98
C SER A 55 2.43 -1.40 -9.20
N PHE A 56 2.42 -2.14 -10.31
CA PHE A 56 1.39 -3.16 -10.56
C PHE A 56 1.50 -4.35 -9.60
N ALA A 57 2.70 -4.78 -9.24
CA ALA A 57 2.90 -5.84 -8.25
C ALA A 57 2.32 -5.44 -6.88
N VAL A 58 2.58 -4.22 -6.43
CA VAL A 58 2.00 -3.70 -5.18
C VAL A 58 0.48 -3.56 -5.30
N ALA A 59 -0.03 -3.07 -6.43
CA ALA A 59 -1.47 -2.98 -6.67
C ALA A 59 -2.15 -4.36 -6.59
N ALA A 60 -1.56 -5.40 -7.18
CA ALA A 60 -2.09 -6.76 -7.11
C ALA A 60 -2.14 -7.27 -5.66
N CYS A 61 -1.06 -7.08 -4.89
CA CYS A 61 -1.02 -7.45 -3.48
C CYS A 61 -2.07 -6.69 -2.64
N LEU A 62 -2.24 -5.40 -2.87
CA LEU A 62 -3.23 -4.58 -2.16
C LEU A 62 -4.67 -4.94 -2.54
N CYS A 63 -4.91 -5.26 -3.82
CA CYS A 63 -6.21 -5.74 -4.28
C CYS A 63 -6.61 -7.03 -3.56
N LEU A 64 -5.68 -7.99 -3.44
CA LEU A 64 -5.91 -9.21 -2.66
C LEU A 64 -6.13 -8.89 -1.17
N ALA A 65 -5.30 -8.04 -0.57
CA ALA A 65 -5.44 -7.65 0.83
C ALA A 65 -6.78 -6.95 1.15
N THR A 66 -7.33 -6.19 0.19
CA THR A 66 -8.62 -5.49 0.31
C THR A 66 -9.79 -6.45 0.51
N LEU A 67 -9.70 -7.67 0.00
CA LEU A 67 -10.79 -8.64 0.08
C LEU A 67 -10.92 -9.27 1.48
N TRP A 68 -9.86 -9.25 2.30
CA TRP A 68 -9.78 -10.04 3.53
C TRP A 68 -10.67 -9.52 4.66
N PRO A 69 -10.72 -8.19 4.95
CA PRO A 69 -11.66 -7.65 5.93
C PRO A 69 -13.12 -7.97 5.60
N LEU A 70 -13.47 -7.94 4.30
CA LEU A 70 -14.82 -8.28 3.83
C LEU A 70 -15.11 -9.79 3.95
N ALA A 71 -14.12 -10.64 3.65
CA ALA A 71 -14.22 -12.09 3.80
C ALA A 71 -14.44 -12.50 5.27
N LEU A 72 -13.72 -11.88 6.21
CA LEU A 72 -13.89 -12.11 7.66
C LEU A 72 -15.29 -11.78 8.15
N MET A 73 -15.93 -10.78 7.54
CA MET A 73 -17.30 -10.37 7.84
C MET A 73 -18.36 -11.16 7.05
N ALA A 74 -17.96 -12.21 6.32
CA ALA A 74 -18.83 -13.04 5.50
C ALA A 74 -19.67 -12.26 4.46
N VAL A 75 -19.12 -11.16 3.92
CA VAL A 75 -19.77 -10.34 2.89
C VAL A 75 -19.91 -11.11 1.57
N PHE A 76 -18.99 -12.04 1.29
CA PHE A 76 -19.05 -12.95 0.15
C PHE A 76 -18.65 -14.37 0.57
N ALA A 77 -19.04 -15.36 -0.23
CA ALA A 77 -18.66 -16.75 0.01
C ALA A 77 -17.16 -16.94 -0.24
N SER A 78 -16.43 -17.31 0.81
CA SER A 78 -15.01 -17.63 0.75
C SER A 78 -14.83 -19.15 0.88
N PRO A 79 -13.94 -19.78 0.08
CA PRO A 79 -13.62 -21.20 0.22
C PRO A 79 -12.76 -21.50 1.46
N PHE A 80 -12.25 -20.47 2.14
CA PHE A 80 -11.33 -20.61 3.26
C PHE A 80 -12.03 -20.70 4.62
N PRO A 81 -11.53 -21.53 5.56
CA PRO A 81 -12.03 -21.54 6.93
C PRO A 81 -11.74 -20.22 7.64
N LYS A 82 -12.56 -19.87 8.64
CA LYS A 82 -12.49 -18.58 9.34
C LYS A 82 -11.15 -18.39 10.05
N GLU A 83 -10.60 -19.45 10.62
CA GLU A 83 -9.30 -19.45 11.30
C GLU A 83 -8.17 -19.11 10.33
N GLY A 84 -8.21 -19.66 9.10
CA GLY A 84 -7.25 -19.36 8.05
C GLY A 84 -7.31 -17.89 7.61
N LEU A 85 -8.53 -17.38 7.38
CA LEU A 85 -8.73 -15.96 7.06
C LEU A 85 -8.21 -15.04 8.17
N ALA A 86 -8.44 -15.39 9.44
CA ALA A 86 -7.96 -14.63 10.59
C ALA A 86 -6.43 -14.64 10.67
N ALA A 87 -5.80 -15.81 10.50
CA ALA A 87 -4.34 -15.94 10.50
C ALA A 87 -3.68 -15.12 9.38
N THR A 88 -4.20 -15.19 8.15
CA THR A 88 -3.66 -14.39 7.04
C THR A 88 -3.91 -12.89 7.26
N SER A 89 -5.07 -12.51 7.80
CA SER A 89 -5.37 -11.10 8.12
C SER A 89 -4.42 -10.56 9.19
N LEU A 90 -4.05 -11.38 10.18
CA LEU A 90 -3.04 -11.01 11.17
C LEU A 90 -1.68 -10.77 10.52
N LEU A 91 -1.24 -11.66 9.62
CA LEU A 91 0.03 -11.50 8.90
C LEU A 91 0.04 -10.23 8.04
N ILE A 92 -1.04 -9.95 7.31
CA ILE A 92 -1.21 -8.72 6.54
C ILE A 92 -1.12 -7.49 7.48
N GLY A 93 -1.82 -7.55 8.62
CA GLY A 93 -1.76 -6.51 9.64
C GLY A 93 -0.35 -6.26 10.16
N LEU A 94 0.43 -7.32 10.41
CA LEU A 94 1.83 -7.22 10.83
C LEU A 94 2.72 -6.58 9.75
N VAL A 95 2.49 -6.87 8.47
CA VAL A 95 3.22 -6.23 7.36
C VAL A 95 2.94 -4.73 7.32
N PHE A 96 1.66 -4.32 7.39
CA PHE A 96 1.31 -2.89 7.42
C PHE A 96 1.84 -2.20 8.68
N LEU A 97 1.77 -2.85 9.83
CA LEU A 97 2.31 -2.33 11.09
C LEU A 97 3.83 -2.14 11.00
N GLY A 98 4.54 -3.17 10.54
CA GLY A 98 5.99 -3.11 10.31
C GLY A 98 6.35 -2.00 9.34
N ARG A 99 5.59 -1.84 8.25
CA ARG A 99 5.77 -0.75 7.29
C ARG A 99 5.54 0.63 7.92
N GLY A 100 4.49 0.78 8.72
CA GLY A 100 4.17 2.01 9.43
C GLY A 100 5.25 2.40 10.43
N ILE A 101 5.73 1.45 11.23
CA ILE A 101 6.81 1.67 12.21
C ILE A 101 8.13 2.00 11.50
N ALA A 102 8.45 1.28 10.42
CA ALA A 102 9.69 1.48 9.67
C ALA A 102 9.87 2.94 9.24
N GLY A 103 8.80 3.63 8.80
CA GLY A 103 8.85 5.04 8.40
C GLY A 103 9.31 6.03 9.49
N PHE A 104 9.15 5.68 10.77
CA PHE A 104 9.61 6.51 11.89
C PHE A 104 11.02 6.18 12.37
N THR A 105 11.63 5.12 11.86
CA THR A 105 12.98 4.72 12.31
C THR A 105 14.06 5.61 11.70
N PRO A 106 15.12 5.96 12.46
CA PRO A 106 16.22 6.79 11.96
C PRO A 106 16.92 6.18 10.74
N TRP A 107 16.94 4.85 10.64
CA TRP A 107 17.51 4.13 9.50
C TRP A 107 16.70 4.39 8.22
N TRP A 108 15.36 4.34 8.28
CA TRP A 108 14.51 4.59 7.11
C TRP A 108 14.58 6.04 6.62
N ARG A 109 14.65 7.01 7.55
CA ARG A 109 14.83 8.43 7.20
C ARG A 109 16.16 8.71 6.48
N ARG A 110 17.23 7.95 6.79
CA ARG A 110 18.51 8.07 6.07
C ARG A 110 18.41 7.56 4.63
N LEU A 111 17.59 6.55 4.39
CA LEU A 111 17.34 6.02 3.05
C LEU A 111 16.40 6.92 2.25
N THR A 112 15.41 7.53 2.92
CA THR A 112 14.41 8.39 2.31
C THR A 112 14.50 9.85 2.78
N PRO A 113 15.58 10.59 2.43
CA PRO A 113 15.82 11.94 2.94
C PRO A 113 14.98 13.04 2.25
N GLU A 114 14.20 12.71 1.22
CA GLU A 114 13.38 13.70 0.52
C GLU A 114 12.08 14.01 1.28
N GLN A 115 11.63 15.26 1.23
CA GLN A 115 10.33 15.66 1.79
C GLN A 115 9.19 14.92 1.06
N PRO A 116 8.16 14.40 1.76
CA PRO A 116 7.77 14.66 3.16
C PRO A 116 8.31 13.66 4.21
N PHE A 117 9.30 12.82 3.86
CA PHE A 117 9.76 11.72 4.71
C PHE A 117 10.87 12.10 5.70
N ALA A 118 11.49 13.28 5.54
CA ALA A 118 12.61 13.79 6.34
C ALA A 118 12.29 15.04 7.14
#